data_AF-A0A6P7WZQ4-F1
#
_entry.id   AF-A0A6P7WZQ4-F1
#
_cell.length_a   1.000
_cell.length_b   1.000
_cell.length_c   1.000
_cell.angle_alpha   90.00
_cell.angle_beta   90.00
_cell.angle_gamma   90.00
#
_symmetry.space_group_name_H-M   'P 1'
#
loop_
_entity.id
_entity.type
_entity.pdbx_description
1 polymer ?
#
loop_
_entity_poly.entity_id
_entity_poly.type
_entity_poly.pdbx_seq_one_letter_code
_entity_poly.pdbx_strand_id
1 'polypeptide(L)'
;MLKILFDKDKLDTFAKVTNKKPITILDILEKIRLHISVPQCDVFGYLSIENEIVVLIIPVDKHPKALQIEACNKEAERIDSLINSDSPTLASHVPLSALVISQVQVSLKLSSSANFTREQEGACNVFHFDKLPSFDEI
;
A
#
# COMPACT_ATOMS: atom_id res chain seq x y z
N MET A 1 2.70 2.23 -5.36
CA MET A 1 2.00 0.96 -5.07
C MET A 1 2.95 0.06 -4.29
N LEU A 2 2.51 -0.47 -3.16
CA LEU A 2 3.29 -1.37 -2.32
C LEU A 2 2.70 -2.78 -2.44
N LYS A 3 3.51 -3.76 -2.82
CA LYS A 3 3.12 -5.18 -2.85
C LYS A 3 3.75 -5.89 -1.68
N ILE A 4 2.99 -6.74 -0.98
CA ILE A 4 3.45 -7.40 0.24
C ILE A 4 3.13 -8.89 0.16
N LEU A 5 4.16 -9.72 0.33
CA LEU A 5 4.02 -11.15 0.57
C LEU A 5 3.81 -11.42 2.06
N PHE A 6 2.98 -12.39 2.37
CA PHE A 6 2.64 -12.75 3.74
C PHE A 6 2.65 -14.26 3.97
N ASP A 7 2.93 -14.64 5.20
CA ASP A 7 2.89 -16.02 5.68
C ASP A 7 1.46 -16.37 6.12
N LYS A 8 0.76 -17.11 5.26
CA LYS A 8 -0.61 -17.55 5.52
C LYS A 8 -0.72 -18.46 6.73
N ASP A 9 0.25 -19.35 6.95
CA ASP A 9 0.21 -20.31 8.06
C ASP A 9 0.32 -19.60 9.42
N LYS A 10 1.11 -18.52 9.49
CA LYS A 10 1.13 -17.63 10.66
C LYS A 10 -0.23 -16.98 10.90
N LEU A 11 -0.85 -16.40 9.86
CA LEU A 11 -2.17 -15.78 10.00
C LEU A 11 -3.26 -16.78 10.42
N ASP A 12 -3.26 -17.99 9.84
CA ASP A 12 -4.20 -19.05 10.20
C ASP A 12 -3.98 -19.52 11.65
N THR A 13 -2.73 -19.54 12.11
CA THR A 13 -2.40 -19.83 13.52
C THR A 13 -2.93 -18.73 14.44
N PHE A 14 -2.75 -17.46 14.07
CA PHE A 14 -3.26 -16.32 14.84
C PHE A 14 -4.78 -16.33 14.94
N ALA A 15 -5.47 -16.67 13.85
CA ALA A 15 -6.92 -16.82 13.84
C ALA A 15 -7.37 -17.90 14.83
N LYS A 16 -6.70 -19.07 14.85
CA LYS A 16 -7.02 -20.19 15.75
C LYS A 16 -6.87 -19.81 17.24
N VAL A 17 -5.86 -19.02 17.59
CA VAL A 17 -5.64 -18.58 18.99
C VAL A 17 -6.51 -17.38 19.37
N THR A 18 -6.98 -16.59 18.40
CA THR A 18 -7.79 -15.39 18.62
C THR A 18 -9.28 -15.69 18.39
N ASN A 19 -9.87 -16.51 19.26
CA ASN A 19 -11.31 -16.86 19.22
C ASN A 19 -11.79 -17.39 17.85
N LYS A 20 -10.91 -18.02 17.05
CA LYS A 20 -11.22 -18.52 15.70
C LYS A 20 -11.73 -17.43 14.75
N LYS A 21 -11.38 -16.16 14.98
CA LYS A 21 -11.73 -15.06 14.08
C LYS A 21 -10.70 -14.98 12.94
N PRO A 22 -11.13 -14.98 11.67
CA PRO A 22 -10.21 -14.81 10.55
C PRO A 22 -9.57 -13.42 10.59
N ILE A 23 -8.30 -13.34 10.22
CA ILE A 23 -7.62 -12.07 9.97
C ILE A 23 -7.95 -11.63 8.55
N THR A 24 -8.54 -10.45 8.40
CA THR A 24 -8.93 -9.88 7.12
C THR A 24 -7.87 -8.91 6.60
N ILE A 25 -7.95 -8.59 5.31
CA ILE A 25 -7.13 -7.51 4.73
C ILE A 25 -7.40 -6.19 5.45
N LEU A 26 -8.65 -5.92 5.84
CA LEU A 26 -9.01 -4.71 6.58
C LEU A 26 -8.24 -4.62 7.91
N ASP A 27 -8.16 -5.71 8.68
CA ASP A 27 -7.40 -5.75 9.93
C ASP A 27 -5.92 -5.40 9.71
N ILE A 28 -5.32 -5.89 8.62
CA ILE A 28 -3.93 -5.59 8.26
C ILE A 28 -3.79 -4.12 7.87
N LEU A 29 -4.67 -3.60 7.00
CA LEU A 29 -4.63 -2.21 6.55
C LEU A 29 -4.82 -1.23 7.70
N GLU A 30 -5.73 -1.52 8.63
CA GLU A 30 -5.92 -0.70 9.85
C GLU A 30 -4.66 -0.64 10.70
N LYS A 31 -3.92 -1.75 10.84
CA LYS A 31 -2.64 -1.74 11.53
C LYS A 31 -1.56 -0.98 10.77
N ILE A 32 -1.50 -1.09 9.43
CA ILE A 32 -0.59 -0.27 8.62
C ILE A 32 -0.91 1.23 8.76
N ARG A 33 -2.20 1.61 8.79
CA ARG A 33 -2.63 3.01 8.98
C ARG A 33 -2.05 3.63 10.25
N LEU A 34 -1.93 2.87 11.34
CA LEU A 34 -1.34 3.36 12.60
C LEU A 34 0.13 3.79 12.44
N HIS A 35 0.80 3.27 11.42
CA HIS A 35 2.18 3.62 11.15
C HIS A 35 2.31 4.80 10.19
N ILE A 36 1.25 5.29 9.55
CA ILE A 36 1.33 6.45 8.65
C ILE A 36 1.46 7.72 9.47
N SER A 37 2.57 8.43 9.29
CA SER A 37 2.91 9.65 10.04
C SER A 37 2.34 10.92 9.39
N VAL A 38 2.02 10.83 8.10
CA VAL A 38 1.58 11.96 7.29
C VAL A 38 0.05 11.99 7.27
N PRO A 39 -0.62 12.93 7.96
CA PRO A 39 -2.08 12.91 8.15
C PRO A 39 -2.88 13.09 6.85
N GLN A 40 -2.27 13.67 5.82
CA GLN A 40 -2.88 13.80 4.49
C GLN A 40 -2.83 12.52 3.64
N CYS A 41 -2.21 11.45 4.13
CA CYS A 41 -2.13 10.17 3.44
C CYS A 41 -3.06 9.16 4.11
N ASP A 42 -3.83 8.42 3.30
CA ASP A 42 -4.61 7.28 3.76
C ASP A 42 -4.18 6.01 3.04
N VAL A 43 -4.53 4.87 3.63
CA VAL A 43 -4.15 3.53 3.21
C VAL A 43 -5.37 2.82 2.66
N PHE A 44 -5.22 2.28 1.45
CA PHE A 44 -6.18 1.40 0.81
C PHE A 44 -5.48 0.11 0.42
N GLY A 45 -6.22 -0.96 0.22
CA GLY A 45 -5.60 -2.18 -0.27
C GLY A 45 -6.56 -3.33 -0.51
N TYR A 46 -6.03 -4.37 -1.13
CA TYR A 46 -6.77 -5.56 -1.52
C TYR A 46 -5.81 -6.76 -1.62
N LEU A 47 -6.37 -7.97 -1.64
CA LEU A 47 -5.62 -9.19 -1.93
C LEU A 47 -5.62 -9.43 -3.45
N SER A 48 -4.44 -9.57 -4.06
CA SER A 48 -4.31 -9.91 -5.48
C SER A 48 -4.59 -11.38 -5.74
N ILE A 49 -4.74 -11.75 -7.02
CA ILE A 49 -4.89 -13.13 -7.45
C ILE A 49 -3.61 -13.95 -7.26
N GLU A 50 -2.45 -13.29 -7.24
CA GLU A 50 -1.14 -13.86 -6.92
C GLU A 50 -0.93 -14.02 -5.40
N ASN A 51 -1.96 -13.77 -4.60
CA ASN A 51 -1.91 -13.87 -3.14
C ASN A 51 -0.90 -12.89 -2.51
N GLU A 52 -0.80 -11.69 -3.08
CA GLU A 52 -0.06 -10.54 -2.55
C GLU A 52 -1.06 -9.53 -1.96
N ILE A 53 -0.71 -8.90 -0.83
CA ILE A 53 -1.47 -7.74 -0.36
C ILE A 53 -0.96 -6.53 -1.12
N VAL A 54 -1.83 -5.91 -1.91
CA VAL A 54 -1.54 -4.66 -2.61
C VAL A 54 -2.04 -3.52 -1.76
N VAL A 55 -1.13 -2.62 -1.39
CA VAL A 55 -1.39 -1.45 -0.56
C VAL A 55 -1.12 -0.18 -1.36
N LEU A 56 -2.05 0.76 -1.27
CA LEU A 56 -1.98 2.10 -1.84
C LEU A 56 -1.96 3.11 -0.70
N ILE A 57 -0.88 3.88 -0.60
CA ILE A 57 -0.77 5.01 0.32
C ILE A 57 -0.85 6.27 -0.53
N ILE A 58 -1.98 6.97 -0.46
CA ILE A 58 -2.29 8.08 -1.38
C ILE A 58 -2.85 9.28 -0.61
N PRO A 59 -2.75 10.50 -1.19
CA PRO A 59 -3.37 11.67 -0.60
C PRO A 59 -4.89 11.54 -0.48
N VAL A 60 -5.48 12.06 0.59
CA VAL A 60 -6.95 12.10 0.78
C VAL A 60 -7.64 13.19 -0.06
N ASP A 61 -6.89 14.18 -0.54
CA ASP A 61 -7.41 15.28 -1.35
C ASP A 61 -7.73 14.83 -2.78
N LYS A 62 -8.86 15.28 -3.33
CA LYS A 62 -9.27 15.00 -4.72
C LYS A 62 -8.27 15.52 -5.76
N HIS A 63 -7.57 16.62 -5.46
CA HIS A 63 -6.59 17.25 -6.35
C HIS A 63 -5.30 17.52 -5.56
N PRO A 64 -4.51 16.49 -5.27
CA PRO A 64 -3.35 16.64 -4.41
C PRO A 64 -2.24 17.41 -5.11
N LYS A 65 -1.54 18.24 -4.34
CA LYS A 65 -0.32 18.91 -4.80
C LYS A 65 0.81 17.90 -4.96
N ALA A 66 1.78 18.21 -5.82
CA ALA A 66 2.95 17.34 -6.03
C ALA A 66 3.66 16.94 -4.73
N LEU A 67 3.79 17.88 -3.78
CA LEU A 67 4.38 17.62 -2.46
C LEU A 67 3.59 16.59 -1.63
N GLN A 68 2.26 16.56 -1.74
CA GLN A 68 1.44 15.59 -1.02
C GLN A 68 1.60 14.20 -1.62
N ILE A 69 1.68 14.10 -2.95
CA ILE A 69 1.98 12.85 -3.65
C ILE A 69 3.36 12.32 -3.22
N GLU A 70 4.37 13.18 -3.21
CA GLU A 70 5.73 12.81 -2.77
C GLU A 70 5.75 12.36 -1.30
N ALA A 71 5.02 13.05 -0.42
CA ALA A 71 4.92 12.66 0.99
C ALA A 71 4.29 11.26 1.16
N CYS A 72 3.21 10.96 0.45
CA CYS A 72 2.57 9.63 0.53
C CYS A 72 3.43 8.53 -0.12
N ASN A 73 4.17 8.86 -1.18
CA ASN A 73 5.17 7.95 -1.76
C ASN A 73 6.28 7.61 -0.77
N LYS A 74 6.81 8.61 -0.05
CA LYS A 74 7.81 8.40 1.01
C LYS A 74 7.27 7.57 2.16
N GLU A 75 6.00 7.72 2.52
CA GLU A 75 5.37 6.85 3.50
C GLU A 75 5.32 5.39 3.01
N ALA A 76 5.03 5.15 1.74
CA ALA A 76 5.08 3.80 1.17
C ALA A 76 6.48 3.19 1.19
N GLU A 77 7.51 3.96 0.80
CA GLU A 77 8.92 3.54 0.88
C GLU A 77 9.36 3.25 2.32
N ARG A 78 8.87 4.03 3.29
CA ARG A 78 9.17 3.83 4.70
C ARG A 78 8.53 2.55 5.24
N ILE A 79 7.26 2.29 4.94
CA ILE A 79 6.60 1.04 5.31
C ILE A 79 7.30 -0.16 4.66
N ASP A 80 7.66 -0.05 3.38
CA ASP A 80 8.43 -1.08 2.68
C ASP A 80 9.75 -1.41 3.40
N SER A 81 10.49 -0.37 3.78
CA SER A 81 11.74 -0.52 4.52
C SER A 81 11.53 -1.17 5.89
N LEU A 82 10.43 -0.87 6.58
CA LEU A 82 10.11 -1.45 7.88
C LEU A 82 9.73 -2.94 7.80
N ILE A 83 9.04 -3.36 6.73
CA ILE A 83 8.71 -4.77 6.50
C ILE A 83 9.99 -5.53 6.17
N ASN A 84 10.75 -5.07 5.18
CA ASN A 84 11.96 -5.73 4.70
C ASN A 84 13.11 -5.75 5.72
N SER A 85 13.04 -4.95 6.79
CA SER A 85 13.99 -4.97 7.90
C SER A 85 13.50 -5.74 9.13
N ASP A 86 12.37 -6.46 9.02
CA ASP A 86 11.72 -7.17 10.13
C ASP A 86 11.54 -6.26 11.36
N SER A 87 11.14 -5.00 11.15
CA SER A 87 11.13 -4.00 12.21
C SER A 87 10.21 -4.41 13.36
N PRO A 88 10.69 -4.43 14.62
CA PRO A 88 9.85 -4.71 15.79
C PRO A 88 8.66 -3.74 15.93
N THR A 89 8.80 -2.53 15.38
CA THR A 89 7.73 -1.53 15.36
C THR A 89 6.51 -2.03 14.61
N LEU A 90 6.68 -2.74 13.48
CA LEU A 90 5.58 -3.39 12.77
C LEU A 90 5.26 -4.76 13.37
N ALA A 91 6.28 -5.59 13.59
CA ALA A 91 6.11 -6.99 13.99
C ALA A 91 5.49 -7.18 15.39
N SER A 92 5.47 -6.14 16.22
CA SER A 92 4.73 -6.16 17.50
C SER A 92 3.20 -6.23 17.33
N HIS A 93 2.68 -5.84 16.17
CA HIS A 93 1.28 -6.02 15.82
C HIS A 93 1.08 -7.38 15.15
N VAL A 94 0.33 -8.27 15.79
CA VAL A 94 0.17 -9.68 15.38
C VAL A 94 -0.17 -9.88 13.89
N PRO A 95 -1.12 -9.16 13.26
CA PRO A 95 -1.37 -9.32 11.83
C PRO A 95 -0.18 -8.91 10.95
N LEU A 96 0.62 -7.93 11.39
CA LEU A 96 1.76 -7.41 10.64
C LEU A 96 3.01 -8.29 10.78
N SER A 97 3.12 -9.10 11.84
CA SER A 97 4.25 -10.03 12.02
C SER A 97 4.26 -11.19 11.01
N ALA A 98 3.18 -11.34 10.24
CA ALA A 98 3.10 -12.30 9.15
C ALA A 98 3.54 -11.71 7.79
N LEU A 99 3.82 -10.41 7.69
CA LEU A 99 4.37 -9.82 6.48
C LEU A 99 5.83 -10.23 6.34
N VAL A 100 6.22 -10.68 5.15
CA VAL A 100 7.52 -11.34 4.92
C VAL A 100 8.44 -10.44 4.10
N ILE A 101 8.00 -10.05 2.92
CA ILE A 101 8.77 -9.20 1.99
C ILE A 101 7.79 -8.22 1.37
N SER A 102 8.26 -7.01 1.10
CA SER A 102 7.52 -6.05 0.32
C SER A 102 8.34 -5.47 -0.83
N GLN A 103 7.63 -4.95 -1.83
CA GLN A 103 8.21 -4.20 -2.92
C GLN A 103 7.38 -2.96 -3.19
N VAL A 104 8.01 -1.80 -3.07
CA VAL A 104 7.41 -0.52 -3.46
C VAL A 104 7.71 -0.18 -4.92
N GLN A 105 6.68 0.27 -5.63
CA GLN A 105 6.76 0.85 -6.96
C GLN A 105 6.20 2.26 -6.90
N VAL A 106 7.10 3.25 -6.87
CA VAL A 106 6.75 4.67 -6.95
C VAL A 106 6.95 5.14 -8.39
N SER A 107 5.90 5.67 -9.01
CA SER A 107 6.02 6.29 -10.33
C SER A 107 6.77 7.61 -10.18
N LEU A 108 8.06 7.61 -10.51
CA LEU A 108 8.83 8.83 -10.68
C LEU A 108 8.32 9.57 -11.91
N LYS A 109 7.66 10.72 -11.74
CA LYS A 109 7.57 11.69 -12.84
C LYS A 109 8.97 12.29 -13.02
N LEU A 110 9.49 12.19 -14.24
CA LEU A 110 10.80 12.69 -14.66
C LEU A 110 11.13 14.04 -14.01
N SER A 111 12.30 14.14 -13.39
CA SER A 111 12.94 15.43 -13.21
C SER A 111 13.15 16.04 -14.61
N SER A 112 12.44 17.12 -14.93
CA SER A 112 12.66 17.85 -16.18
C SER A 112 13.97 18.62 -16.08
N SER A 113 15.09 17.95 -16.37
CA SER A 113 16.38 18.56 -16.70
C SER A 113 17.26 17.54 -17.43
N ALA A 114 16.80 17.06 -18.58
CA ALA A 114 17.66 16.44 -19.58
C ALA A 114 17.03 16.66 -20.96
N ASN A 115 17.69 17.46 -21.79
CA ASN A 115 17.40 17.51 -23.22
C ASN A 115 17.70 16.12 -23.81
N PHE A 116 16.66 15.32 -24.05
CA PHE A 116 16.78 14.09 -24.81
C PHE A 116 15.77 14.11 -25.95
N THR A 117 16.26 14.47 -27.13
CA THR A 117 15.62 14.18 -28.40
C THR A 117 15.72 12.68 -28.66
N ARG A 118 14.61 11.94 -28.58
CA ARG A 118 14.16 10.94 -29.56
C ARG A 118 12.92 10.18 -29.06
N GLU A 119 12.08 9.86 -30.04
CA GLU A 119 10.82 9.12 -29.98
C GLU A 119 10.82 7.95 -29.00
N GLN A 120 9.76 7.86 -28.19
CA GLN A 120 9.11 6.59 -27.84
C GLN A 120 7.71 6.84 -27.28
N GLU A 121 6.72 6.32 -28.01
CA GLU A 121 5.34 6.11 -27.55
C GLU A 121 5.31 5.21 -26.31
N GLY A 122 4.53 5.60 -25.32
CA GLY A 122 4.36 4.82 -24.09
C GLY A 122 3.65 5.62 -23.00
N ALA A 123 2.45 6.11 -23.30
CA ALA A 123 1.60 6.75 -22.28
C ALA A 123 1.22 5.70 -21.22
N CYS A 124 1.85 5.77 -20.05
CA CYS A 124 1.36 5.05 -18.88
C CYS A 124 0.10 5.79 -18.42
N ASN A 125 -1.07 5.19 -18.71
CA ASN A 125 -2.36 5.72 -18.31
C ASN A 125 -2.38 5.96 -16.79
N VAL A 126 -2.65 7.21 -16.40
CA VAL A 126 -3.14 7.51 -15.06
C VAL A 126 -4.42 6.70 -14.91
N PHE A 127 -4.42 5.71 -14.02
CA PHE A 127 -5.66 5.05 -13.60
C PHE A 127 -6.55 6.13 -12.97
N HIS A 128 -7.46 6.64 -13.78
CA HIS A 128 -8.55 7.48 -13.35
C HIS A 128 -9.53 6.55 -12.62
N PHE A 129 -9.52 6.56 -11.28
CA PHE A 129 -10.56 5.92 -10.47
C PHE A 129 -11.87 6.73 -10.50
N ASP A 130 -12.32 7.11 -11.71
CA ASP A 130 -13.65 7.68 -11.93
C ASP A 130 -14.61 6.57 -12.35
N LYS A 131 -14.91 5.68 -11.39
CA LYS A 131 -16.18 4.94 -11.22
C LYS A 131 -15.99 3.80 -10.22
N LEU A 132 -16.20 4.10 -8.95
CA LEU A 132 -16.89 3.15 -8.08
C LEU A 132 -18.39 3.36 -8.33
N PRO A 133 -19.17 2.35 -8.75
CA PRO A 133 -20.61 2.49 -8.78
C PRO A 133 -21.10 2.63 -7.34
N SER A 134 -21.90 3.67 -7.12
CA SER A 134 -22.74 3.84 -5.94
C SER A 134 -23.59 2.59 -5.76
N PHE A 135 -23.49 1.95 -4.59
CA PHE A 135 -24.47 0.99 -4.10
C PHE A 135 -25.73 1.77 -3.73
N ASP A 136 -26.56 2.04 -4.73
CA ASP A 136 -27.96 2.45 -4.58
C ASP A 136 -28.67 2.13 -5.90
N GLU A 137 -29.06 0.86 -6.06
CA GLU A 137 -30.29 0.43 -6.75
C GLU A 137 -30.42 -1.10 -6.65
N ILE A 138 -31.31 -1.53 -5.74
CA ILE A 138 -32.21 -2.71 -5.76
C ILE A 138 -31.59 -4.08 -6.10
#